data_AF-A0A660QS07-F1
#
_entry.id   AF-A0A660QS07-F1
#
_cell.length_a   1.000
_cell.length_b   1.000
_cell.length_c   1.000
_cell.angle_alpha   90.00
_cell.angle_beta   90.00
_cell.angle_gamma   90.00
#
_symmetry.space_group_name_H-M   'P 1'
#
loop_
_entity.id
_entity.type
_entity.pdbx_description
1 polymer ?
#
loop_
_entity_poly.entity_id
_entity_poly.type
_entity_poly.pdbx_seq_one_letter_code
_entity_poly.pdbx_strand_id
1 'polypeptide(L)'
;MKKFLFSWVVVSVVLGFLGESSASTLYVDANSTTPVAPFSSWVTAATNIQNAVDASVAGDTVSVTNGHYLLSSEITVGKNIAIQSVHGSDVTIVDGGGTTRCFNLGNSACLISGFTIQNGYSSDSGGGIYCSDATPVVSNCTISGNSVTSSGGGMFRGTADNCTISGNSAWAGGGMRYGTANNCMISENSADWGGGMESSTANNCMISGNSASIGGGGMSLGTANDCTISGNSASGSGGGMYDGTANNCTIRDNTSDSWGGGIHGSTASNCEIMNN
;
A
#
# COMPACT_ATOMS: atom_id res chain seq x y z
N MET A 1 37.51 -71.61 -3.96
CA MET A 1 36.56 -70.74 -3.23
C MET A 1 37.13 -69.34 -3.16
N LYS A 2 36.54 -68.39 -3.90
CA LYS A 2 37.01 -67.00 -4.03
C LYS A 2 36.67 -66.21 -2.75
N LYS A 3 37.65 -65.55 -2.13
CA LYS A 3 37.43 -64.59 -1.03
C LYS A 3 37.15 -63.21 -1.63
N PHE A 4 35.98 -62.64 -1.35
CA PHE A 4 35.64 -61.26 -1.68
C PHE A 4 36.16 -60.32 -0.59
N LEU A 5 36.98 -59.33 -0.95
CA LEU A 5 37.26 -58.16 -0.13
C LEU A 5 36.16 -57.12 -0.38
N PHE A 6 35.42 -56.72 0.65
CA PHE A 6 34.56 -55.55 0.61
C PHE A 6 35.37 -54.31 1.03
N SER A 7 35.54 -53.38 0.09
CA SER A 7 36.08 -52.03 0.34
C SER A 7 34.97 -51.14 0.90
N TRP A 8 35.16 -50.59 2.09
CA TRP A 8 34.25 -49.61 2.67
C TRP A 8 34.65 -48.22 2.20
N VAL A 9 33.88 -47.64 1.27
CA VAL A 9 33.97 -46.23 0.93
C VAL A 9 33.24 -45.44 2.01
N VAL A 10 33.97 -44.70 2.84
CA VAL A 10 33.39 -43.73 3.76
C VAL A 10 32.98 -42.51 2.94
N VAL A 11 31.71 -42.43 2.57
CA VAL A 11 31.12 -41.20 2.04
C VAL A 11 30.96 -40.24 3.21
N SER A 12 31.87 -39.27 3.31
CA SER A 12 31.72 -38.14 4.24
C SER A 12 30.63 -37.23 3.69
N VAL A 13 29.42 -37.33 4.24
CA VAL A 13 28.37 -36.34 4.00
C VAL A 13 28.79 -35.06 4.71
N VAL A 14 29.30 -34.10 3.96
CA VAL A 14 29.37 -32.71 4.42
C VAL A 14 27.93 -32.24 4.51
N LEU A 15 27.35 -32.28 5.72
CA LEU A 15 26.15 -31.50 6.00
C LEU A 15 26.55 -30.04 5.86
N GLY A 16 26.24 -29.45 4.71
CA GLY A 16 26.19 -28.01 4.59
C GLY A 16 25.16 -27.51 5.60
N PHE A 17 25.64 -26.91 6.69
CA PHE A 17 24.81 -26.00 7.45
C PHE A 17 24.42 -24.89 6.47
N LEU A 18 23.19 -24.98 5.94
CA LEU A 18 22.49 -23.79 5.46
C LEU A 18 22.30 -22.93 6.69
N GLY A 19 23.30 -22.10 7.00
CA GLY A 19 23.12 -21.03 7.97
C GLY A 19 21.94 -20.22 7.46
N GLU A 20 20.87 -20.15 8.24
CA GLU A 20 19.90 -19.09 8.08
C GLU A 20 20.71 -17.80 8.14
N SER A 21 20.84 -17.12 7.00
CA SER A 21 21.43 -15.80 6.96
C SER A 21 20.66 -14.95 7.97
N SER A 22 21.33 -14.50 9.03
CA SER A 22 20.73 -13.52 9.92
C SER A 22 20.32 -12.32 9.06
N ALA A 23 19.05 -11.93 9.16
CA ALA A 23 18.52 -10.75 8.49
C ALA A 23 19.49 -9.58 8.70
N SER A 24 19.95 -8.98 7.60
CA SER A 24 20.87 -7.85 7.61
C SER A 24 20.11 -6.54 7.43
N THR A 25 20.68 -5.45 7.94
CA THR A 25 20.16 -4.09 7.71
C THR A 25 21.03 -3.38 6.68
N LEU A 26 20.40 -2.90 5.62
CA LEU A 26 20.99 -2.05 4.60
C LEU A 26 20.47 -0.63 4.80
N TYR A 27 21.33 0.37 4.60
CA TYR A 27 21.03 1.75 4.95
C TYR A 27 20.89 2.63 3.71
N VAL A 28 19.95 3.57 3.76
CA VAL A 28 19.67 4.52 2.68
C VAL A 28 19.63 5.95 3.22
N ASP A 29 20.47 6.82 2.69
CA ASP A 29 20.52 8.26 2.98
C ASP A 29 20.72 9.04 1.68
N ALA A 30 19.74 9.86 1.32
CA ALA A 30 19.78 10.69 0.11
C ALA A 30 21.02 11.61 0.06
N ASN A 31 21.61 11.94 1.22
CA ASN A 31 22.77 12.81 1.36
C ASN A 31 24.10 12.05 1.49
N SER A 32 24.08 10.71 1.37
CA SER A 32 25.30 9.89 1.44
C SER A 32 26.32 10.34 0.39
N THR A 33 27.54 10.67 0.83
CA THR A 33 28.64 11.11 -0.04
C THR A 33 29.55 9.96 -0.47
N THR A 34 29.43 8.81 0.19
CA THR A 34 30.30 7.63 -0.02
C THR A 34 29.50 6.32 -0.06
N PRO A 35 28.52 6.17 -0.98
CA PRO A 35 27.72 4.95 -1.08
C PRO A 35 28.60 3.75 -1.49
N VAL A 36 28.61 2.70 -0.67
CA VAL A 36 29.39 1.47 -0.93
C VAL A 36 28.56 0.24 -0.59
N ALA A 37 28.29 -0.61 -1.58
CA ALA A 37 27.62 -1.89 -1.37
C ALA A 37 28.43 -2.78 -0.39
N PRO A 38 27.77 -3.53 0.53
CA PRO A 38 26.33 -3.80 0.58
C PRO A 38 25.51 -2.77 1.37
N PHE A 39 26.00 -1.54 1.54
CA PHE A 39 25.31 -0.46 2.27
C PHE A 39 25.05 -0.80 3.74
N SER A 40 26.00 -1.50 4.38
CA SER A 40 25.87 -2.05 5.74
C SER A 40 26.02 -1.04 6.89
N SER A 41 26.14 0.25 6.60
CA SER A 41 26.19 1.32 7.60
C SER A 41 25.69 2.65 7.03
N TRP A 42 25.36 3.61 7.89
CA TRP A 42 25.04 4.98 7.47
C TRP A 42 26.17 5.67 6.68
N VAL A 43 27.44 5.39 7.00
CA VAL A 43 28.60 5.96 6.28
C VAL A 43 28.68 5.47 4.85
N THR A 44 28.25 4.23 4.61
CA THR A 44 28.27 3.59 3.29
C THR A 44 26.88 3.50 2.67
N ALA A 45 25.88 4.22 3.20
CA ALA A 45 24.48 4.10 2.81
C ALA A 45 24.27 4.37 1.32
N ALA A 46 23.29 3.68 0.72
CA ALA A 46 22.85 3.98 -0.63
C ALA A 46 22.20 5.37 -0.70
N THR A 47 22.35 6.07 -1.82
CA THR A 47 21.71 7.37 -2.05
C THR A 47 20.25 7.25 -2.51
N ASN A 48 19.83 6.05 -2.93
CA ASN A 48 18.46 5.77 -3.34
C ASN A 48 18.01 4.39 -2.82
N ILE A 49 16.70 4.23 -2.68
CA ILE A 49 16.09 3.04 -2.07
C ILE A 49 16.31 1.81 -2.96
N GLN A 50 16.18 1.94 -4.29
CA GLN A 50 16.29 0.80 -5.21
C GLN A 50 17.65 0.10 -5.10
N ASN A 51 18.76 0.83 -4.97
CA ASN A 51 20.08 0.24 -4.82
C ASN A 51 20.18 -0.67 -3.58
N ALA A 52 19.59 -0.27 -2.46
CA ALA A 52 19.55 -1.11 -1.27
C ALA A 52 18.60 -2.31 -1.44
N VAL A 53 17.47 -2.13 -2.11
CA VAL A 53 16.55 -3.24 -2.48
C VAL A 53 17.25 -4.26 -3.38
N ASP A 54 18.04 -3.82 -4.35
CA ASP A 54 18.79 -4.69 -5.26
C ASP A 54 19.84 -5.51 -4.51
N ALA A 55 20.56 -4.87 -3.58
CA ALA A 55 21.58 -5.51 -2.75
C ALA A 55 21.02 -6.43 -1.65
N SER A 56 19.78 -6.23 -1.22
CA SER A 56 19.13 -7.04 -0.19
C SER A 56 18.81 -8.47 -0.64
N VAL A 57 18.70 -9.38 0.32
CA VAL A 57 18.12 -10.73 0.14
C VAL A 57 16.88 -10.90 1.02
N ALA A 58 16.11 -11.96 0.80
CA ALA A 58 14.91 -12.23 1.59
C ALA A 58 15.25 -12.31 3.10
N GLY A 59 14.45 -11.62 3.91
CA GLY A 59 14.63 -11.45 5.35
C GLY A 59 15.30 -10.13 5.74
N ASP A 60 15.97 -9.45 4.82
CA ASP A 60 16.67 -8.20 5.12
C ASP A 60 15.73 -7.02 5.40
N THR A 61 16.30 -6.00 6.04
CA THR A 61 15.66 -4.70 6.25
C THR A 61 16.43 -3.60 5.52
N VAL A 62 15.73 -2.80 4.73
CA VAL A 62 16.22 -1.55 4.15
C VAL A 62 15.77 -0.40 5.06
N SER A 63 16.70 0.19 5.80
CA SER A 63 16.49 1.29 6.73
C SER A 63 16.77 2.63 6.06
N VAL A 64 15.75 3.48 5.97
CA VAL A 64 15.78 4.74 5.22
C VAL A 64 15.70 5.91 6.19
N THR A 65 16.70 6.80 6.18
CA THR A 65 16.68 8.00 7.03
C THR A 65 15.83 9.12 6.42
N ASN A 66 15.84 10.29 7.05
CA ASN A 66 15.09 11.45 6.62
C ASN A 66 15.54 11.92 5.24
N GLY A 67 14.59 12.37 4.43
CA GLY A 67 14.92 12.89 3.12
C GLY A 67 13.74 12.91 2.17
N HIS A 68 13.94 13.61 1.07
CA HIS A 68 13.05 13.62 -0.08
C HIS A 68 13.68 12.77 -1.19
N TYR A 69 13.10 11.60 -1.41
CA TYR A 69 13.53 10.62 -2.39
C TYR A 69 12.68 10.77 -3.65
N LEU A 70 13.06 11.73 -4.50
CA LEU A 70 12.45 11.93 -5.81
C LEU A 70 12.85 10.80 -6.77
N LEU A 71 11.86 10.14 -7.37
CA LEU A 71 12.06 8.97 -8.19
C LEU A 71 12.23 9.33 -9.67
N SER A 72 13.21 8.71 -10.31
CA SER A 72 13.32 8.64 -11.78
C SER A 72 12.72 7.35 -12.35
N SER A 73 12.46 6.36 -11.49
CA SER A 73 11.86 5.06 -11.79
C SER A 73 11.21 4.50 -10.53
N GLU A 74 10.20 3.65 -10.70
CA GLU A 74 9.50 3.03 -9.57
C GLU A 74 10.45 2.14 -8.74
N ILE A 75 10.18 2.05 -7.43
CA ILE A 75 10.87 1.12 -6.55
C ILE A 75 10.22 -0.26 -6.72
N THR A 76 10.93 -1.20 -7.32
CA THR A 76 10.45 -2.56 -7.57
C THR A 76 10.93 -3.51 -6.47
N VAL A 77 9.97 -4.10 -5.75
CA VAL A 77 10.23 -5.01 -4.62
C VAL A 77 9.75 -6.41 -4.98
N GLY A 78 10.69 -7.27 -5.37
CA GLY A 78 10.42 -8.67 -5.73
C GLY A 78 10.80 -9.68 -4.64
N LYS A 79 11.12 -9.22 -3.43
CA LYS A 79 11.70 -10.04 -2.35
C LYS A 79 10.93 -9.82 -1.05
N ASN A 80 10.91 -10.83 -0.18
CA ASN A 80 10.37 -10.71 1.18
C ASN A 80 11.36 -9.93 2.05
N ILE A 81 11.26 -8.60 2.04
CA ILE A 81 12.09 -7.68 2.81
C ILE A 81 11.21 -6.64 3.50
N ALA A 82 11.75 -6.01 4.54
CA ALA A 82 11.16 -4.80 5.12
C ALA A 82 11.87 -3.57 4.54
N ILE A 83 11.12 -2.56 4.13
CA ILE A 83 11.62 -1.22 3.80
C ILE A 83 10.95 -0.28 4.79
N GLN A 84 11.75 0.42 5.60
CA GLN A 84 11.23 1.20 6.71
C GLN A 84 11.95 2.53 6.88
N SER A 85 11.17 3.59 7.12
CA SER A 85 11.72 4.83 7.64
C SER A 85 12.23 4.65 9.06
N VAL A 86 13.32 5.35 9.40
CA VAL A 86 13.83 5.44 10.77
C VAL A 86 13.01 6.38 11.65
N HIS A 87 12.39 7.41 11.07
CA HIS A 87 11.74 8.49 11.83
C HIS A 87 10.30 8.80 11.39
N GLY A 88 9.71 7.96 10.54
CA GLY A 88 8.30 8.02 10.16
C GLY A 88 8.00 8.91 8.95
N SER A 89 6.70 8.94 8.62
CA SER A 89 6.19 9.50 7.37
C SER A 89 6.38 11.02 7.24
N ASP A 90 6.47 11.73 8.37
CA ASP A 90 6.59 13.19 8.40
C ASP A 90 7.90 13.71 7.79
N VAL A 91 8.93 12.86 7.72
CA VAL A 91 10.30 13.26 7.34
C VAL A 91 10.95 12.36 6.30
N THR A 92 10.32 11.24 5.92
CA THR A 92 10.82 10.34 4.88
C THR A 92 9.80 10.25 3.75
N ILE A 93 10.08 11.01 2.69
CA ILE A 93 9.15 11.22 1.56
C ILE A 93 9.68 10.46 0.34
N VAL A 94 8.87 9.56 -0.20
CA VAL A 94 9.05 8.93 -1.52
C VAL A 94 8.13 9.64 -2.50
N ASP A 95 8.71 10.28 -3.50
CA ASP A 95 7.98 11.17 -4.41
C ASP A 95 8.12 10.72 -5.86
N GLY A 96 6.99 10.38 -6.48
CA GLY A 96 6.90 9.96 -7.88
C GLY A 96 6.98 11.11 -8.89
N GLY A 97 7.02 12.37 -8.43
CA GLY A 97 7.20 13.55 -9.28
C GLY A 97 6.05 13.83 -10.26
N GLY A 98 4.90 13.17 -10.09
CA GLY A 98 3.76 13.22 -11.00
C GLY A 98 3.93 12.40 -12.27
N THR A 99 5.02 11.64 -12.41
CA THR A 99 5.35 10.90 -13.65
C THR A 99 5.66 9.43 -13.43
N THR A 100 5.88 9.02 -12.18
CA THR A 100 6.42 7.70 -11.85
C THR A 100 5.66 7.10 -10.70
N ARG A 101 5.28 5.83 -10.80
CA ARG A 101 4.71 5.09 -9.67
C ARG A 101 5.75 5.01 -8.55
N CYS A 102 5.35 5.17 -7.30
CA CYS A 102 6.32 5.11 -6.20
C CYS A 102 6.82 3.69 -5.96
N PHE A 103 5.89 2.76 -5.73
CA PHE A 103 6.22 1.37 -5.39
C PHE A 103 5.50 0.36 -6.29
N ASN A 104 6.25 -0.61 -6.77
CA ASN A 104 5.74 -1.83 -7.37
C ASN A 104 6.16 -3.02 -6.49
N LEU A 105 5.22 -3.52 -5.69
CA LEU A 105 5.48 -4.55 -4.67
C LEU A 105 5.22 -5.98 -5.19
N GLY A 106 4.66 -6.10 -6.39
CA GLY A 106 4.29 -7.38 -6.98
C GLY A 106 3.46 -8.23 -6.03
N ASN A 107 3.83 -9.50 -5.87
CA ASN A 107 3.23 -10.46 -4.94
C ASN A 107 4.18 -10.85 -3.79
N SER A 108 5.17 -10.01 -3.49
CA SER A 108 6.12 -10.29 -2.42
C SER A 108 5.46 -10.06 -1.05
N ALA A 109 5.83 -10.86 -0.05
CA ALA A 109 5.41 -10.65 1.34
C ALA A 109 6.19 -9.49 2.02
N CYS A 110 6.53 -8.45 1.26
CA CYS A 110 7.29 -7.32 1.77
C CYS A 110 6.46 -6.43 2.69
N LEU A 111 7.18 -5.68 3.52
CA LEU A 111 6.63 -4.63 4.38
C LEU A 111 7.18 -3.28 3.94
N ILE A 112 6.29 -2.32 3.70
CA ILE A 112 6.65 -0.90 3.51
C ILE A 112 6.13 -0.14 4.72
N SER A 113 6.99 0.58 5.45
CA SER A 113 6.58 1.24 6.69
C SER A 113 7.15 2.64 6.91
N GLY A 114 6.29 3.57 7.37
CA GLY A 114 6.72 4.87 7.87
C GLY A 114 7.08 5.88 6.79
N PHE A 115 6.47 5.81 5.59
CA PHE A 115 6.76 6.74 4.50
C PHE A 115 5.59 7.66 4.21
N THR A 116 5.89 8.88 3.78
CA THR A 116 4.98 9.61 2.87
C THR A 116 5.26 9.13 1.44
N ILE A 117 4.22 8.69 0.74
CA ILE A 117 4.25 8.14 -0.62
C ILE A 117 3.37 9.04 -1.46
N GLN A 118 3.98 9.90 -2.28
CA GLN A 118 3.26 10.99 -2.92
C GLN A 118 3.57 11.23 -4.38
N ASN A 119 2.66 11.94 -5.05
CA ASN A 119 2.75 12.34 -6.46
C ASN A 119 3.13 11.16 -7.38
N GLY A 120 2.73 9.95 -7.02
CA GLY A 120 2.89 8.78 -7.87
C GLY A 120 1.97 8.87 -9.08
N TYR A 121 2.46 8.46 -10.24
CA TYR A 121 1.65 8.37 -11.46
C TYR A 121 1.92 7.10 -12.25
N SER A 122 0.85 6.47 -12.75
CA SER A 122 0.92 5.35 -13.69
C SER A 122 -0.19 5.46 -14.73
N SER A 123 0.03 4.87 -15.92
CA SER A 123 -1.01 4.67 -16.93
C SER A 123 -1.88 3.44 -16.68
N ASP A 124 -1.48 2.54 -15.76
CA ASP A 124 -2.03 1.19 -15.69
C ASP A 124 -2.88 0.95 -14.44
N SER A 125 -2.26 0.89 -13.27
CA SER A 125 -2.90 0.65 -11.96
C SER A 125 -1.93 1.03 -10.85
N GLY A 126 -2.47 1.47 -9.71
CA GLY A 126 -1.63 1.85 -8.56
C GLY A 126 -0.80 3.08 -8.86
N GLY A 127 -1.37 4.27 -8.74
CA GLY A 127 -0.64 5.52 -8.98
C GLY A 127 0.53 5.67 -8.00
N GLY A 128 0.25 5.50 -6.70
CA GLY A 128 1.27 5.45 -5.66
C GLY A 128 1.89 4.06 -5.53
N ILE A 129 1.05 3.07 -5.28
CA ILE A 129 1.48 1.71 -4.95
C ILE A 129 0.71 0.69 -5.78
N TYR A 130 1.43 -0.22 -6.42
CA TYR A 130 0.88 -1.38 -7.10
C TYR A 130 1.26 -2.67 -6.39
N CYS A 131 0.26 -3.51 -6.12
CA CYS A 131 0.41 -4.89 -5.68
C CYS A 131 -0.30 -5.82 -6.68
N SER A 132 0.20 -7.05 -6.86
CA SER A 132 -0.44 -8.09 -7.66
C SER A 132 -1.52 -8.85 -6.87
N ASP A 133 -1.40 -8.90 -5.54
CA ASP A 133 -2.36 -9.52 -4.63
C ASP A 133 -2.38 -8.82 -3.25
N ALA A 134 -3.01 -9.44 -2.24
CA ALA A 134 -3.15 -8.89 -0.90
C ALA A 134 -1.94 -9.17 0.03
N THR A 135 -0.89 -9.83 -0.46
CA THR A 135 0.26 -10.27 0.33
C THR A 135 1.15 -9.11 0.81
N PRO A 136 1.46 -8.08 -0.01
CA PRO A 136 2.25 -6.95 0.47
C PRO A 136 1.51 -6.14 1.52
N VAL A 137 2.24 -5.70 2.55
CA VAL A 137 1.71 -4.86 3.63
C VAL A 137 2.36 -3.49 3.58
N VAL A 138 1.53 -2.45 3.58
CA VAL A 138 1.93 -1.06 3.71
C VAL A 138 1.40 -0.55 5.04
N SER A 139 2.27 -0.13 5.96
CA SER A 139 1.85 0.27 7.31
C SER A 139 2.41 1.59 7.77
N ASN A 140 1.66 2.31 8.60
CA ASN A 140 2.11 3.59 9.18
C ASN A 140 2.59 4.60 8.11
N CYS A 141 1.95 4.59 6.94
CA CYS A 141 2.30 5.43 5.80
C CYS A 141 1.22 6.48 5.54
N THR A 142 1.64 7.60 4.96
CA THR A 142 0.77 8.57 4.30
C THR A 142 0.86 8.35 2.80
N ILE A 143 -0.24 7.97 2.16
CA ILE A 143 -0.33 7.74 0.71
C ILE A 143 -1.16 8.88 0.13
N SER A 144 -0.52 9.85 -0.52
CA SER A 144 -1.20 11.10 -0.87
C SER A 144 -0.88 11.73 -2.21
N GLY A 145 -1.86 12.35 -2.86
CA GLY A 145 -1.63 13.07 -4.12
C GLY A 145 -1.21 12.17 -5.28
N ASN A 146 -1.48 10.87 -5.19
CA ASN A 146 -1.14 9.92 -6.25
C ASN A 146 -2.30 9.81 -7.25
N SER A 147 -1.98 9.56 -8.51
CA SER A 147 -2.97 9.55 -9.58
C SER A 147 -2.74 8.44 -10.60
N VAL A 148 -3.82 7.96 -11.21
CA VAL A 148 -3.80 6.96 -12.27
C VAL A 148 -5.01 7.17 -13.17
N THR A 149 -4.87 6.95 -14.48
CA THR A 149 -6.01 7.06 -15.40
C THR A 149 -6.98 5.88 -15.32
N SER A 150 -6.58 4.82 -14.63
CA SER A 150 -7.32 3.56 -14.49
C SER A 150 -7.72 3.35 -13.02
N SER A 151 -6.97 2.58 -12.24
CA SER A 151 -7.50 2.01 -10.99
C SER A 151 -6.54 2.09 -9.81
N GLY A 152 -7.07 2.45 -8.63
CA GLY A 152 -6.30 2.53 -7.38
C GLY A 152 -5.33 3.70 -7.41
N GLY A 153 -5.82 4.92 -7.19
CA GLY A 153 -4.99 6.12 -7.27
C GLY A 153 -3.87 6.11 -6.23
N GLY A 154 -4.22 5.93 -4.96
CA GLY A 154 -3.26 5.70 -3.89
C GLY A 154 -2.64 4.31 -3.99
N MET A 155 -3.49 3.27 -3.94
CA MET A 155 -3.05 1.88 -3.86
C MET A 155 -3.97 0.92 -4.65
N PHE A 156 -3.36 0.02 -5.42
CA PHE A 156 -4.05 -1.08 -6.09
C PHE A 156 -3.66 -2.40 -5.43
N ARG A 157 -4.66 -3.12 -4.89
CA ARG A 157 -4.54 -4.35 -4.10
C ARG A 157 -3.69 -4.16 -2.85
N GLY A 158 -3.17 -5.24 -2.27
CA GLY A 158 -2.37 -5.22 -1.03
C GLY A 158 -3.20 -4.97 0.23
N THR A 159 -2.49 -4.85 1.35
CA THR A 159 -3.06 -4.49 2.64
C THR A 159 -2.45 -3.16 3.12
N ALA A 160 -3.30 -2.18 3.40
CA ALA A 160 -2.93 -0.95 4.11
C ALA A 160 -3.31 -1.09 5.59
N ASP A 161 -2.37 -0.85 6.51
CA ASP A 161 -2.61 -0.97 7.95
C ASP A 161 -2.11 0.27 8.70
N ASN A 162 -3.01 0.93 9.42
CA ASN A 162 -2.71 2.19 10.12
C ASN A 162 -2.14 3.27 9.17
N CYS A 163 -2.76 3.43 8.01
CA CYS A 163 -2.34 4.39 6.99
C CYS A 163 -3.31 5.56 6.85
N THR A 164 -2.79 6.69 6.37
CA THR A 164 -3.61 7.79 5.85
C THR A 164 -3.56 7.76 4.32
N ILE A 165 -4.69 7.58 3.66
CA ILE A 165 -4.82 7.53 2.19
C ILE A 165 -5.62 8.76 1.76
N SER A 166 -4.96 9.78 1.21
CA SER A 166 -5.63 11.07 0.98
C SER A 166 -5.30 11.81 -0.30
N GLY A 167 -6.27 12.57 -0.84
CA GLY A 167 -6.02 13.41 -2.02
C GLY A 167 -5.59 12.63 -3.27
N ASN A 168 -5.91 11.33 -3.36
CA ASN A 168 -5.55 10.51 -4.52
C ASN A 168 -6.70 10.49 -5.54
N SER A 169 -6.37 10.28 -6.82
CA SER A 169 -7.35 10.30 -7.90
C SER A 169 -7.24 9.11 -8.86
N ALA A 170 -8.36 8.53 -9.25
CA ALA A 170 -8.39 7.44 -10.24
C ALA A 170 -9.68 7.45 -11.08
N TRP A 171 -9.82 6.57 -12.06
CA TRP A 171 -11.14 6.27 -12.63
C TRP A 171 -11.96 5.42 -11.65
N ALA A 172 -11.35 4.41 -11.00
CA ALA A 172 -12.00 3.61 -9.96
C ALA A 172 -11.11 3.45 -8.72
N GLY A 173 -11.67 3.71 -7.53
CA GLY A 173 -10.95 3.61 -6.27
C GLY A 173 -9.89 4.69 -6.14
N GLY A 174 -10.30 5.94 -5.87
CA GLY A 174 -9.38 7.08 -5.80
C GLY A 174 -8.28 6.84 -4.78
N GLY A 175 -8.66 6.45 -3.56
CA GLY A 175 -7.72 6.01 -2.53
C GLY A 175 -7.22 4.58 -2.76
N MET A 176 -8.14 3.60 -2.82
CA MET A 176 -7.78 2.18 -2.91
C MET A 176 -8.73 1.37 -3.81
N ARG A 177 -8.19 0.38 -4.52
CA ARG A 177 -8.97 -0.61 -5.28
C ARG A 177 -8.53 -2.05 -5.03
N TYR A 178 -9.46 -3.00 -4.91
CA TYR A 178 -9.20 -4.44 -4.73
C TYR A 178 -8.28 -4.81 -3.54
N GLY A 179 -8.23 -3.99 -2.51
CA GLY A 179 -7.35 -4.22 -1.35
C GLY A 179 -8.11 -4.26 -0.03
N THR A 180 -7.33 -4.38 1.04
CA THR A 180 -7.83 -4.31 2.41
C THR A 180 -7.22 -3.10 3.13
N ALA A 181 -8.04 -2.26 3.72
CA ALA A 181 -7.62 -1.19 4.62
C ALA A 181 -8.03 -1.54 6.05
N ASN A 182 -7.08 -1.51 6.99
CA ASN A 182 -7.32 -1.75 8.41
C ASN A 182 -6.85 -0.54 9.20
N ASN A 183 -7.70 0.00 10.09
CA ASN A 183 -7.35 1.12 10.96
C ASN A 183 -6.89 2.37 10.17
N CYS A 184 -7.43 2.57 8.97
CA CYS A 184 -6.98 3.62 8.07
C CYS A 184 -7.90 4.85 8.12
N MET A 185 -7.32 6.00 7.81
CA MET A 185 -8.06 7.19 7.38
C MET A 185 -8.01 7.26 5.86
N ILE A 186 -9.17 7.25 5.20
CA ILE A 186 -9.31 7.40 3.75
C ILE A 186 -10.09 8.68 3.48
N SER A 187 -9.42 9.72 3.00
CA SER A 187 -10.03 11.05 2.90
C SER A 187 -9.68 11.86 1.66
N GLU A 188 -10.59 12.73 1.22
CA GLU A 188 -10.32 13.67 0.12
C GLU A 188 -9.88 13.01 -1.20
N ASN A 189 -10.16 11.72 -1.37
CA ASN A 189 -9.86 11.02 -2.62
C ASN A 189 -11.01 11.21 -3.61
N SER A 190 -10.69 11.16 -4.90
CA SER A 190 -11.67 11.35 -5.97
C SER A 190 -11.61 10.26 -7.03
N ALA A 191 -12.76 9.82 -7.53
CA ALA A 191 -12.83 8.90 -8.66
C ALA A 191 -14.15 9.02 -9.43
N ASP A 192 -14.36 8.23 -10.48
CA ASP A 192 -15.70 8.07 -11.05
C ASP A 192 -16.53 7.10 -10.21
N TRP A 193 -15.90 6.01 -9.75
CA TRP A 193 -16.49 5.01 -8.87
C TRP A 193 -15.65 4.81 -7.62
N GLY A 194 -16.27 4.90 -6.44
CA GLY A 194 -15.55 4.66 -5.19
C GLY A 194 -14.50 5.73 -4.94
N GLY A 195 -14.91 6.95 -4.63
CA GLY A 195 -13.99 8.09 -4.43
C GLY A 195 -12.88 7.74 -3.44
N GLY A 196 -13.27 7.22 -2.27
CA GLY A 196 -12.33 6.64 -1.30
C GLY A 196 -11.86 5.26 -1.72
N MET A 197 -12.78 4.30 -1.86
CA MET A 197 -12.46 2.90 -2.13
C MET A 197 -13.42 2.24 -3.12
N GLU A 198 -12.91 1.36 -4.00
CA GLU A 198 -13.73 0.53 -4.90
C GLU A 198 -13.36 -0.96 -4.77
N SER A 199 -14.36 -1.84 -4.76
CA SER A 199 -14.21 -3.30 -4.68
C SER A 199 -13.21 -3.77 -3.62
N SER A 200 -13.20 -3.08 -2.47
CA SER A 200 -12.22 -3.25 -1.40
C SER A 200 -12.89 -3.57 -0.06
N THR A 201 -12.09 -3.99 0.92
CA THR A 201 -12.55 -4.19 2.30
C THR A 201 -11.96 -3.11 3.20
N ALA A 202 -12.79 -2.47 4.02
CA ALA A 202 -12.37 -1.53 5.05
C ALA A 202 -12.77 -2.06 6.42
N ASN A 203 -11.83 -2.15 7.36
CA ASN A 203 -12.08 -2.58 8.73
C ASN A 203 -11.60 -1.52 9.71
N ASN A 204 -12.48 -1.07 10.60
CA ASN A 204 -12.16 -0.03 11.59
C ASN A 204 -11.56 1.24 10.96
N CYS A 205 -12.13 1.68 9.83
CA CYS A 205 -11.63 2.82 9.07
C CYS A 205 -12.53 4.05 9.22
N MET A 206 -11.92 5.22 9.03
CA MET A 206 -12.63 6.46 8.77
C MET A 206 -12.57 6.76 7.26
N ILE A 207 -13.73 6.82 6.61
CA ILE A 207 -13.85 7.12 5.17
C ILE A 207 -14.59 8.45 5.05
N SER A 208 -13.88 9.55 4.73
CA SER A 208 -14.47 10.88 4.82
C SER A 208 -14.03 11.91 3.79
N GLY A 209 -14.96 12.75 3.34
CA GLY A 209 -14.64 13.83 2.40
C GLY A 209 -14.22 13.35 1.02
N ASN A 210 -14.50 12.10 0.67
CA ASN A 210 -14.18 11.55 -0.64
C ASN A 210 -15.31 11.87 -1.63
N SER A 211 -14.97 11.99 -2.92
CA SER A 211 -15.92 12.36 -3.97
C SER A 211 -15.94 11.38 -5.14
N ALA A 212 -17.13 11.11 -5.67
CA ALA A 212 -17.30 10.29 -6.88
C ALA A 212 -18.18 11.00 -7.93
N SER A 213 -17.82 10.90 -9.21
CA SER A 213 -18.66 11.45 -10.27
C SER A 213 -19.88 10.58 -10.57
N ILE A 214 -19.78 9.25 -10.42
CA ILE A 214 -20.86 8.30 -10.76
C ILE A 214 -21.46 7.64 -9.51
N GLY A 215 -20.65 7.09 -8.60
CA GLY A 215 -21.22 6.53 -7.39
C GLY A 215 -20.23 6.05 -6.35
N GLY A 216 -20.70 6.01 -5.10
CA GLY A 216 -19.87 5.61 -3.96
C GLY A 216 -18.84 6.68 -3.66
N GLY A 217 -19.26 7.87 -3.24
CA GLY A 217 -18.33 8.95 -2.88
C GLY A 217 -17.29 8.46 -1.87
N GLY A 218 -17.75 7.80 -0.80
CA GLY A 218 -16.88 7.07 0.12
C GLY A 218 -16.42 5.75 -0.47
N MET A 219 -17.37 4.87 -0.83
CA MET A 219 -17.07 3.50 -1.19
C MET A 219 -18.03 2.89 -2.22
N SER A 220 -17.52 2.10 -3.17
CA SER A 220 -18.33 1.38 -4.17
C SER A 220 -17.98 -0.11 -4.23
N LEU A 221 -18.96 -0.99 -4.40
CA LEU A 221 -18.80 -2.45 -4.63
C LEU A 221 -17.94 -3.19 -3.58
N GLY A 222 -17.79 -2.64 -2.38
CA GLY A 222 -16.92 -3.19 -1.33
C GLY A 222 -17.65 -3.52 -0.04
N THR A 223 -16.86 -3.91 0.98
CA THR A 223 -17.35 -4.18 2.35
C THR A 223 -16.71 -3.25 3.37
N ALA A 224 -17.52 -2.54 4.17
CA ALA A 224 -17.08 -1.76 5.31
C ALA A 224 -17.52 -2.43 6.62
N ASN A 225 -16.59 -2.67 7.54
CA ASN A 225 -16.84 -3.26 8.85
C ASN A 225 -16.34 -2.34 9.95
N ASP A 226 -17.20 -2.01 10.91
CA ASP A 226 -16.87 -1.16 12.05
C ASP A 226 -16.30 0.21 11.62
N CYS A 227 -16.78 0.74 10.49
CA CYS A 227 -16.27 1.97 9.89
C CYS A 227 -17.15 3.19 10.21
N THR A 228 -16.54 4.37 10.14
CA THR A 228 -17.26 5.64 10.01
C THR A 228 -17.17 6.12 8.57
N ILE A 229 -18.30 6.27 7.88
CA ILE A 229 -18.40 6.79 6.51
C ILE A 229 -19.09 8.14 6.57
N SER A 230 -18.35 9.24 6.40
CA SER A 230 -18.95 10.56 6.61
C SER A 230 -18.49 11.69 5.71
N GLY A 231 -19.39 12.59 5.33
CA GLY A 231 -19.02 13.77 4.56
C GLY A 231 -18.58 13.44 3.13
N ASN A 232 -18.93 12.27 2.60
CA ASN A 232 -18.58 11.88 1.24
C ASN A 232 -19.69 12.30 0.27
N SER A 233 -19.32 12.60 -0.98
CA SER A 233 -20.26 13.13 -1.97
C SER A 233 -20.22 12.35 -3.29
N ALA A 234 -21.37 12.13 -3.92
CA ALA A 234 -21.42 11.60 -5.29
C ALA A 234 -22.34 12.42 -6.20
N SER A 235 -21.89 12.80 -7.40
CA SER A 235 -22.79 13.44 -8.38
C SER A 235 -23.84 12.46 -8.92
N GLY A 236 -23.52 11.16 -8.97
CA GLY A 236 -24.53 10.12 -9.15
C GLY A 236 -25.14 9.69 -7.82
N SER A 237 -25.04 8.40 -7.49
CA SER A 237 -25.75 7.79 -6.35
C SER A 237 -24.82 7.23 -5.27
N GLY A 238 -25.29 7.12 -4.03
CA GLY A 238 -24.50 6.53 -2.95
C GLY A 238 -23.35 7.43 -2.51
N GLY A 239 -23.65 8.60 -1.95
CA GLY A 239 -22.62 9.54 -1.47
C GLY A 239 -21.65 8.88 -0.50
N GLY A 240 -22.17 8.14 0.49
CA GLY A 240 -21.37 7.30 1.38
C GLY A 240 -20.99 5.97 0.71
N MET A 241 -21.98 5.15 0.35
CA MET A 241 -21.77 3.81 -0.20
C MET A 241 -22.68 3.49 -1.40
N TYR A 242 -22.13 2.84 -2.44
CA TYR A 242 -22.86 2.37 -3.62
C TYR A 242 -22.61 0.86 -3.86
N ASP A 243 -23.69 0.08 -4.05
CA ASP A 243 -23.67 -1.36 -4.36
C ASP A 243 -22.73 -2.22 -3.49
N GLY A 244 -22.61 -1.89 -2.20
CA GLY A 244 -21.70 -2.55 -1.26
C GLY A 244 -22.37 -3.20 -0.04
N THR A 245 -21.58 -3.43 1.01
CA THR A 245 -22.05 -3.93 2.30
C THR A 245 -21.44 -3.15 3.46
N ALA A 246 -22.26 -2.60 4.34
CA ALA A 246 -21.84 -1.96 5.58
C ALA A 246 -22.28 -2.81 6.79
N ASN A 247 -21.35 -3.13 7.68
CA ASN A 247 -21.60 -3.86 8.92
C ASN A 247 -21.10 -3.04 10.10
N ASN A 248 -21.96 -2.84 11.11
CA ASN A 248 -21.62 -2.08 12.33
C ASN A 248 -21.04 -0.68 12.05
N CYS A 249 -21.50 -0.02 10.98
CA CYS A 249 -20.94 1.26 10.55
C CYS A 249 -21.77 2.45 11.04
N THR A 250 -21.12 3.60 11.19
CA THR A 250 -21.79 4.90 11.29
C THR A 250 -21.70 5.61 9.95
N ILE A 251 -22.85 5.98 9.35
CA ILE A 251 -22.94 6.58 8.01
C ILE A 251 -23.68 7.90 8.10
N ARG A 252 -22.97 9.01 7.95
CA ARG A 252 -23.54 10.34 8.18
C ARG A 252 -23.00 11.46 7.32
N ASP A 253 -23.80 12.49 7.11
CA ASP A 253 -23.39 13.72 6.43
C ASP A 253 -22.90 13.48 4.98
N ASN A 254 -23.26 12.35 4.37
CA ASN A 254 -22.91 12.05 3.00
C ASN A 254 -23.99 12.56 2.05
N THR A 255 -23.63 13.02 0.86
CA THR A 255 -24.56 13.65 -0.08
C THR A 255 -24.50 13.02 -1.46
N SER A 256 -25.62 13.03 -2.17
CA SER A 256 -25.64 12.65 -3.58
C SER A 256 -26.58 13.55 -4.37
N ASP A 257 -26.21 13.97 -5.58
CA ASP A 257 -27.11 14.78 -6.42
C ASP A 257 -28.25 13.94 -7.01
N SER A 258 -28.05 12.62 -7.09
CA SER A 258 -29.07 11.67 -7.53
C SER A 258 -29.73 10.97 -6.32
N TRP A 259 -29.35 9.73 -6.01
CA TRP A 259 -30.12 8.86 -5.12
C TRP A 259 -29.23 8.33 -3.98
N GLY A 260 -29.75 8.36 -2.76
CA GLY A 260 -29.10 7.75 -1.60
C GLY A 260 -27.81 8.46 -1.17
N GLY A 261 -27.92 9.62 -0.52
CA GLY A 261 -26.76 10.36 -0.01
C GLY A 261 -25.90 9.50 0.90
N GLY A 262 -26.50 8.71 1.80
CA GLY A 262 -25.78 7.77 2.66
C GLY A 262 -25.42 6.49 1.94
N ILE A 263 -26.44 5.78 1.46
CA ILE A 263 -26.31 4.46 0.82
C ILE A 263 -27.25 4.35 -0.38
N HIS A 264 -26.76 3.77 -1.47
CA HIS A 264 -27.57 3.32 -2.60
C HIS A 264 -27.20 1.88 -2.99
N GLY A 265 -28.20 1.02 -3.22
CA GLY A 265 -27.99 -0.36 -3.68
C GLY A 265 -27.14 -1.26 -2.76
N SER A 266 -26.83 -0.80 -1.54
CA SER A 266 -25.97 -1.52 -0.59
C SER A 266 -26.78 -2.13 0.55
N THR A 267 -26.22 -3.16 1.18
CA THR A 267 -26.77 -3.75 2.40
C THR A 267 -26.19 -3.08 3.64
N ALA A 268 -27.01 -2.76 4.64
CA ALA A 268 -26.56 -2.21 5.91
C ALA A 268 -27.06 -3.08 7.07
N SER A 269 -26.12 -3.61 7.87
CA SER A 269 -26.40 -4.45 9.04
C SER A 269 -25.84 -3.77 10.29
N ASN A 270 -26.68 -3.60 11.31
CA ASN A 270 -26.31 -2.92 12.58
C ASN A 270 -25.67 -1.53 12.38
N CYS A 271 -26.08 -0.81 11.34
CA CYS A 271 -25.52 0.51 11.03
C CYS A 271 -26.39 1.63 11.60
N GLU A 272 -25.74 2.70 12.03
CA GLU A 272 -26.39 3.97 12.34
C GLU A 272 -26.28 4.90 11.13
N ILE A 273 -27.42 5.29 10.54
CA ILE A 273 -27.48 6.12 9.33
C ILE A 273 -28.24 7.41 9.65
N MET A 274 -27.59 8.57 9.52
CA MET A 274 -28.18 9.87 9.89
C MET A 274 -27.69 11.03 9.02
N ASN A 275 -28.51 12.06 8.81
CA ASN A 275 -28.11 13.30 8.13
C ASN A 275 -27.49 13.12 6.73
N ASN A 276 -28.04 12.22 5.90
CA ASN A 276 -27.57 12.01 4.52
C ASN A 276 -28.66 12.34 3.49
#